data_AF-A0A7C2LHF4-F1
#
_entry.id   AF-A0A7C2LHF4-F1
#
_cell.length_a   1.000
_cell.length_b   1.000
_cell.length_c   1.000
_cell.angle_alpha   90.00
_cell.angle_beta   90.00
_cell.angle_gamma   90.00
#
_symmetry.space_group_name_H-M   'P 1'
#
loop_
_entity.id
_entity.type
_entity.pdbx_description
1 polymer ?
#
loop_
_entity_poly.entity_id
_entity_poly.type
_entity_poly.pdbx_seq_one_letter_code
_entity_poly.pdbx_strand_id
1 'polypeptide(L)'
;MAEMEELLKTMVDSKQLSPLDAEALRRLTGPSSAPPVQSEEEVLRWLAREYHLAYTDLEEVEPDRELLSLFPARVLLKHRVLPLRQ
;
A
#
# COMPACT_ATOMS: atom_id res chain seq x y z
N MET A 1 0.45 20.42 -2.39
CA MET A 1 1.30 19.91 -3.50
C MET A 1 2.66 19.41 -2.98
N ALA A 2 3.42 20.22 -2.22
CA ALA A 2 4.73 19.78 -1.68
C ALA A 2 4.66 18.55 -0.75
N GLU A 3 3.67 18.51 0.13
CA GLU A 3 3.48 17.39 1.09
C GLU A 3 3.17 16.05 0.41
N MET A 4 2.39 16.06 -0.68
CA MET A 4 2.08 14.84 -1.45
C MET A 4 3.30 14.32 -2.21
N GLU A 5 4.11 15.22 -2.79
CA GLU A 5 5.34 14.80 -3.47
C GLU A 5 6.33 14.16 -2.50
N GLU A 6 6.47 14.71 -1.30
CA GLU A 6 7.32 14.14 -0.25
C GLU A 6 6.78 12.80 0.27
N LEU A 7 5.47 12.66 0.43
CA LEU A 7 4.83 11.40 0.76
C LEU A 7 5.10 10.32 -0.30
N LEU A 8 4.80 10.60 -1.57
CA LEU A 8 5.02 9.63 -2.65
C LEU A 8 6.49 9.23 -2.77
N LYS A 9 7.40 10.19 -2.62
CA LYS A 9 8.84 9.90 -2.56
C LYS A 9 9.18 8.95 -1.41
N THR A 10 8.66 9.22 -0.21
CA THR A 10 8.89 8.38 0.98
C THR A 10 8.34 6.98 0.79
N MET A 11 7.17 6.82 0.17
CA MET A 11 6.57 5.52 -0.13
C MET A 11 7.36 4.72 -1.18
N VAL A 12 7.98 5.40 -2.16
CA VAL A 12 8.89 4.76 -3.12
C VAL A 12 10.17 4.30 -2.41
N ASP A 13 10.78 5.17 -1.62
CA ASP A 13 12.02 4.88 -0.88
C ASP A 13 11.81 3.71 0.11
N SER A 14 10.63 3.62 0.73
CA SER A 14 10.25 2.53 1.64
C SER A 14 9.82 1.23 0.94
N LYS A 15 9.72 1.25 -0.40
CA LYS A 15 9.24 0.15 -1.26
C LYS A 15 7.77 -0.23 -1.03
N GLN A 16 6.93 0.72 -0.62
CA GLN A 16 5.48 0.55 -0.54
C GLN A 16 4.79 0.86 -1.88
N LEU A 17 5.38 1.73 -2.68
CA LEU A 17 4.85 2.21 -3.96
C LEU A 17 5.90 2.05 -5.06
N SER A 18 5.49 1.66 -6.26
CA SER A 18 6.41 1.64 -7.40
C SER A 18 6.64 3.07 -7.95
N PRO A 19 7.81 3.37 -8.53
CA PRO A 19 8.03 4.68 -9.16
C PRO A 19 7.03 5.00 -10.28
N LEU A 20 6.54 3.97 -10.98
CA LEU A 20 5.57 4.11 -12.07
C LEU A 20 4.18 4.49 -11.55
N ASP A 21 3.78 3.89 -10.44
CA ASP A 21 2.50 4.18 -9.78
C ASP A 21 2.51 5.57 -9.13
N ALA A 22 3.65 5.97 -8.52
CA ALA A 22 3.83 7.33 -8.00
C ALA A 22 3.64 8.38 -9.11
N GLU A 23 4.18 8.12 -10.30
CA GLU A 23 3.99 9.00 -11.46
C GLU A 23 2.55 9.02 -11.96
N ALA A 24 1.84 7.88 -11.93
CA ALA A 24 0.41 7.84 -12.25
C ALA A 24 -0.41 8.71 -11.27
N LEU A 25 -0.12 8.62 -9.97
CA LEU A 25 -0.78 9.42 -8.93
C LEU A 25 -0.53 10.92 -9.07
N ARG A 26 0.69 11.34 -9.46
CA ARG A 26 0.99 12.76 -9.77
C ARG A 26 0.13 13.30 -10.90
N ARG A 27 -0.13 12.50 -11.94
CA ARG A 27 -1.00 12.91 -13.06
C ARG A 27 -2.47 13.00 -12.65
N LEU A 28 -2.91 12.12 -11.75
CA LEU A 28 -4.30 12.10 -11.26
C LEU A 28 -4.60 13.24 -10.28
N THR A 29 -3.62 13.71 -9.52
CA THR A 29 -3.78 14.81 -8.54
C THR A 29 -3.69 16.21 -9.17
N GLY A 30 -3.61 16.31 -10.50
CA GLY A 30 -3.61 17.57 -11.22
C GLY A 30 -4.96 18.34 -11.14
N PRO A 31 -4.97 19.63 -11.54
CA PRO A 31 -6.08 20.57 -11.32
C PRO A 31 -7.42 20.26 -12.03
N SER A 32 -7.54 19.13 -12.73
CA SER A 32 -8.74 18.77 -13.52
C SER A 32 -9.20 17.33 -13.34
N SER A 33 -8.67 16.59 -12.38
CA SER A 33 -9.07 15.21 -12.10
C SER A 33 -9.80 15.06 -10.77
N ALA A 34 -10.50 13.92 -10.66
CA ALA A 34 -11.18 13.32 -9.50
C ALA A 34 -10.58 13.66 -8.12
N PRO A 35 -11.32 13.52 -7.00
CA PRO A 35 -10.88 13.99 -5.68
C PRO A 35 -9.40 13.67 -5.41
N PRO A 36 -8.61 14.68 -5.04
CA PRO A 36 -7.17 14.50 -4.92
C PRO A 36 -6.89 13.50 -3.82
N VAL A 37 -6.12 12.47 -4.15
CA VAL A 37 -5.48 11.59 -3.17
C VAL A 37 -4.60 12.49 -2.30
N GLN A 38 -4.88 12.50 -1.00
CA GLN A 38 -4.32 13.44 0.00
C GLN A 38 -3.62 12.74 1.15
N SER A 39 -3.81 11.42 1.32
CA SER A 39 -3.20 10.64 2.40
C SER A 39 -2.57 9.34 1.90
N GLU A 40 -1.72 8.75 2.74
CA GLU A 40 -1.15 7.42 2.48
C GLU A 40 -2.24 6.37 2.31
N GLU A 41 -3.28 6.41 3.16
CA GLU A 41 -4.42 5.49 3.07
C GLU A 41 -5.12 5.59 1.71
N GLU A 42 -5.35 6.81 1.20
CA GLU A 42 -5.97 7.00 -0.11
C GLU A 42 -5.08 6.50 -1.25
N VAL A 43 -3.74 6.64 -1.14
CA VAL A 43 -2.78 6.04 -2.08
C VAL A 43 -2.91 4.51 -2.06
N LEU A 44 -2.94 3.89 -0.88
CA LEU A 44 -3.04 2.43 -0.73
C LEU A 44 -4.39 1.90 -1.22
N ARG A 45 -5.49 2.62 -1.00
CA ARG A 45 -6.81 2.28 -1.54
C ARG A 45 -6.87 2.43 -3.05
N TRP A 46 -6.18 3.44 -3.62
CA TRP A 46 -6.03 3.57 -5.07
C TRP A 46 -5.25 2.38 -5.65
N LEU A 47 -4.12 2.00 -5.04
CA LEU A 47 -3.33 0.83 -5.45
C LEU A 47 -4.15 -0.46 -5.42
N ALA A 48 -4.90 -0.68 -4.34
CA ALA A 48 -5.74 -1.87 -4.22
C ALA A 48 -6.74 -1.96 -5.38
N ARG A 49 -7.34 -0.83 -5.79
CA ARG A 49 -8.24 -0.78 -6.96
C ARG A 49 -7.50 -1.05 -8.27
N GLU A 50 -6.34 -0.43 -8.46
CA GLU A 50 -5.52 -0.56 -9.67
C GLU A 50 -5.07 -2.01 -9.91
N TYR A 51 -4.64 -2.70 -8.84
CA TYR A 51 -4.20 -4.09 -8.90
C TYR A 51 -5.32 -5.12 -8.68
N HIS A 52 -6.58 -4.68 -8.56
CA HIS A 52 -7.74 -5.53 -8.27
C HIS A 52 -7.58 -6.39 -6.99
N LEU A 53 -6.98 -5.80 -5.96
CA LEU A 53 -6.78 -6.39 -4.64
C LEU A 53 -7.74 -5.79 -3.61
N ALA A 54 -7.94 -6.49 -2.51
CA ALA A 54 -8.62 -5.94 -1.35
C ALA A 54 -7.65 -5.05 -0.56
N TYR A 55 -8.13 -3.89 -0.11
CA TYR A 55 -7.50 -3.13 0.97
C TYR A 55 -7.99 -3.68 2.30
N THR A 56 -7.08 -3.94 3.24
CA THR A 56 -7.42 -4.41 4.59
C THR A 56 -6.59 -3.61 5.59
N ASP A 57 -7.28 -2.96 6.53
CA ASP A 57 -6.63 -2.36 7.68
C ASP A 57 -6.21 -3.47 8.65
N LEU A 58 -4.94 -3.46 9.06
CA LEU A 58 -4.37 -4.48 9.93
C LEU A 58 -4.42 -4.10 11.42
N GLU A 59 -4.79 -2.86 11.77
CA GLU A 59 -4.83 -2.43 13.19
C GLU A 59 -5.78 -3.28 14.04
N GLU A 60 -6.90 -3.72 13.46
CA GLU A 60 -7.93 -4.51 14.16
C GLU A 60 -7.84 -6.02 13.86
N VAL A 61 -6.83 -6.46 13.10
CA VAL A 61 -6.71 -7.87 12.69
C VAL A 61 -5.80 -8.64 13.63
N GLU A 62 -6.37 -9.61 14.35
CA GLU A 62 -5.60 -10.57 15.13
C GLU A 62 -5.08 -11.71 14.22
N PRO A 63 -3.75 -11.89 14.05
CA PRO A 63 -3.21 -12.92 13.18
C PRO A 63 -3.41 -14.32 13.77
N ASP A 64 -3.89 -15.25 12.94
CA ASP A 64 -4.01 -16.66 13.32
C ASP A 64 -2.62 -17.31 13.48
N ARG A 65 -2.31 -17.74 14.71
CA ARG A 65 -1.03 -18.36 15.06
C ARG A 65 -0.79 -19.68 14.33
N GLU A 66 -1.83 -20.49 14.14
CA GLU A 66 -1.70 -21.77 13.44
C GLU A 66 -1.38 -21.52 11.97
N LEU A 67 -2.08 -20.57 11.33
CA LEU A 67 -1.80 -20.16 9.95
C LEU A 67 -0.37 -19.61 9.79
N LEU A 68 0.07 -18.72 10.68
CA LEU A 68 1.43 -18.18 10.63
C LEU A 68 2.50 -19.27 10.80
N SER A 69 2.21 -20.31 11.59
CA SER A 69 3.14 -21.43 11.81
C SER A 69 3.39 -22.27 10.56
N LEU A 70 2.51 -22.18 9.54
CA LEU A 70 2.68 -22.87 8.26
C LEU A 70 3.82 -22.28 7.41
N PHE A 71 4.26 -21.06 7.72
CA PHE A 71 5.27 -20.34 6.96
C PHE A 71 6.51 -20.05 7.81
N PRO A 72 7.74 -20.29 7.29
CA PRO A 72 8.93 -19.85 8.00
C PRO A 72 8.94 -18.33 8.18
N ALA A 73 9.15 -17.84 9.40
CA ALA A 73 9.13 -16.41 9.72
C ALA A 73 10.03 -15.56 8.79
N ARG A 74 11.20 -16.08 8.41
CA ARG A 74 12.12 -15.40 7.47
C ARG A 74 11.50 -15.12 6.10
N VAL A 75 10.58 -15.96 5.62
CA VAL A 75 9.91 -15.78 4.32
C VAL A 75 8.92 -14.63 4.43
N LEU A 76 8.09 -14.63 5.49
CA LEU A 76 7.13 -13.57 5.75
C LEU A 76 7.82 -12.20 5.85
N LEU A 77 8.92 -12.12 6.60
CA LEU A 77 9.69 -10.88 6.77
C LEU A 77 10.39 -10.46 5.47
N LYS A 78 11.05 -11.39 4.77
CA LYS A 78 11.77 -11.09 3.53
C LYS A 78 10.84 -10.56 2.43
N HIS A 79 9.67 -11.16 2.30
CA HIS A 79 8.70 -10.81 1.27
C HIS A 79 7.66 -9.79 1.74
N ARG A 80 7.69 -9.40 3.02
CA ARG A 80 6.75 -8.45 3.64
C ARG A 80 5.29 -8.86 3.43
N VAL A 81 4.99 -10.13 3.65
CA VAL A 81 3.64 -10.70 3.51
C VAL A 81 3.12 -11.19 4.85
N LEU A 82 1.82 -11.01 5.09
CA LEU A 82 1.12 -11.48 6.27
C LEU A 82 -0.10 -12.32 5.85
N PRO A 83 -0.07 -13.65 6.07
CA PRO A 83 -1.23 -14.51 5.87
C PRO A 83 -2.35 -14.10 6.85
N LEU A 84 -3.54 -13.80 6.32
CA LEU A 84 -4.67 -13.37 7.14
C LEU A 84 -5.67 -14.50 7.38
N ARG A 85 -5.93 -15.34 6.36
CA ARG A 85 -6.89 -16.46 6.37
C ARG A 85 -6.43 -17.55 5.37
N GLN A 86 -6.95 -18.77 5.52
CA GLN A 86 -6.77 -19.88 4.55
C GLN A 86 -7.67 -19.71 3.33
#